data_AF-A0A2E7EYU1-F1
#
_entry.id   AF-A0A2E7EYU1-F1
#
_cell.length_a   1.000
_cell.length_b   1.000
_cell.length_c   1.000
_cell.angle_alpha   90.00
_cell.angle_beta   90.00
_cell.angle_gamma   90.00
#
_symmetry.space_group_name_H-M   'P 1'
#
loop_
_entity.id
_entity.type
_entity.pdbx_description
1 polymer ?
#
loop_
_entity_poly.entity_id
_entity_poly.type
_entity_poly.pdbx_seq_one_letter_code
_entity_poly.pdbx_strand_id
1 'polypeptide(L)'
;MTMRSDHGFSLIEVLVSLFIISTISIAGTTVLLSSFQSRDALAASTEQTQAYAQAHTRVREDLLQWVPRAAESRPVLDPSASFLGGGIGEAGLLFAFVRDGWTNPGLTEERSGLFAVRYVFENGRLIRRTRPFADPLFNDYFRDEVLLEGLDDVYAEFNQGQLWTREWRATPETPIIAPPAVRLVVRPSDKPEMIWMFLLPAGGAI
;
A
#
# COMPACT_ATOMS: atom_id res chain seq x y z
N MET A 1 22.55 78.51 25.51
CA MET A 1 21.85 77.60 24.58
C MET A 1 22.90 77.09 23.59
N THR A 2 23.51 75.95 23.88
CA THR A 2 24.57 75.38 23.04
C THR A 2 23.91 74.74 21.83
N MET A 3 24.12 75.33 20.64
CA MET A 3 23.68 74.71 19.40
C MET A 3 24.52 73.47 19.12
N ARG A 4 23.87 72.31 19.20
CA ARG A 4 24.45 71.02 18.87
C ARG A 4 24.56 70.95 17.35
N SER A 5 25.75 70.69 16.83
CA SER A 5 25.98 70.48 15.40
C SER A 5 25.39 69.13 15.00
N ASP A 6 24.31 69.13 14.22
CA ASP A 6 23.79 67.91 13.60
C ASP A 6 24.74 67.50 12.47
N HIS A 7 25.48 66.43 12.69
CA HIS A 7 26.32 65.80 11.67
C HIS A 7 25.44 64.88 10.83
N GLY A 8 25.23 65.22 9.56
CA GLY A 8 24.49 64.38 8.60
C GLY A 8 25.28 63.14 8.18
N PHE A 9 24.57 62.09 7.75
CA PHE A 9 25.17 60.85 7.24
C PHE A 9 25.87 61.05 5.89
N SER A 10 26.97 60.34 5.70
CA SER A 10 27.67 60.28 4.41
C SER A 10 26.93 59.35 3.43
N LEU A 11 26.97 59.69 2.14
CA LEU A 11 26.44 58.83 1.07
C LEU A 11 27.04 57.41 1.14
N ILE A 12 28.35 57.30 1.42
CA ILE A 12 29.01 55.99 1.50
C ILE A 12 28.52 55.17 2.69
N GLU A 13 28.14 55.82 3.79
CA GLU A 13 27.66 55.14 5.01
C GLU A 13 26.26 54.56 4.81
N VAL A 14 25.38 55.29 4.10
CA VAL A 14 24.07 54.79 3.69
C VAL A 14 24.22 53.64 2.69
N LEU A 15 25.12 53.76 1.71
CA LEU A 15 25.37 52.68 0.73
C LEU A 15 25.91 51.41 1.38
N VAL A 16 26.88 51.52 2.29
CA VAL A 16 27.42 50.38 3.03
C VAL A 16 26.34 49.77 3.92
N SER A 17 25.53 50.59 4.59
CA SER A 17 24.41 50.11 5.41
C SER A 17 23.39 49.33 4.58
N LEU A 18 22.99 49.85 3.42
CA LEU A 18 22.08 49.17 2.49
C LEU A 18 22.68 47.89 1.92
N PHE A 19 23.98 47.89 1.61
CA PHE A 19 24.68 46.70 1.14
C PHE A 19 24.70 45.59 2.20
N ILE A 20 25.03 45.92 3.45
CA ILE A 20 25.04 44.95 4.55
C ILE A 20 23.63 44.43 4.82
N ILE A 21 22.64 45.33 4.94
CA ILE A 21 21.24 44.94 5.19
C ILE A 21 20.73 44.04 4.07
N SER A 22 20.92 44.43 2.80
CA SER A 22 20.48 43.61 1.66
C SER A 22 21.15 42.24 1.63
N THR A 23 22.46 42.17 1.91
CA THR A 23 23.18 40.89 1.96
C THR A 23 22.64 39.98 3.06
N ILE A 24 22.42 40.51 4.26
CA ILE A 24 21.84 39.77 5.39
C ILE A 24 20.40 39.33 5.05
N SER A 25 19.60 40.21 4.48
CA SER A 25 18.23 39.90 4.07
C SER A 25 18.18 38.80 3.02
N ILE A 26 19.07 38.80 2.03
CA ILE A 26 19.16 37.74 1.01
C ILE A 26 19.59 36.43 1.64
N ALA A 27 20.62 36.43 2.50
CA ALA A 27 21.09 35.23 3.19
C ALA A 27 19.99 34.63 4.07
N GLY A 28 19.30 35.46 4.86
CA GLY A 28 18.17 35.04 5.69
C GLY A 28 17.03 34.47 4.87
N THR A 29 16.66 35.13 3.77
CA THR A 29 15.59 34.66 2.87
C THR A 29 15.96 33.33 2.22
N THR A 30 17.22 33.16 1.81
CA THR A 30 17.71 31.92 1.19
C THR A 30 17.61 30.73 2.16
N VAL A 31 17.99 30.93 3.43
CA VAL A 31 17.87 29.91 4.48
C VAL A 31 16.40 29.54 4.75
N LEU A 32 15.50 30.52 4.73
CA LEU A 32 14.07 30.27 4.89
C LEU A 32 13.50 29.47 3.70
N LEU A 33 13.84 29.84 2.48
CA LEU A 33 13.39 29.14 1.27
C LEU A 33 13.90 27.70 1.22
N SER A 34 15.18 27.47 1.54
CA SER A 34 15.74 26.11 1.59
C SER A 34 15.11 25.27 2.70
N SER A 35 14.75 25.89 3.82
CA SER A 35 14.02 25.21 4.90
C SER A 35 12.62 24.79 4.47
N PHE A 36 11.90 25.63 3.71
CA PHE A 36 10.60 25.27 3.16
C PHE A 36 10.71 24.13 2.14
N GLN A 37 11.65 24.21 1.19
CA GLN A 37 11.88 23.13 0.21
C GLN A 37 12.23 21.80 0.88
N SER A 38 13.07 21.84 1.93
CA SER A 38 13.43 20.64 2.70
C SER A 38 12.23 20.06 3.45
N ARG A 39 11.36 20.91 3.99
CA ARG A 39 10.10 20.47 4.64
C ARG A 39 9.17 19.79 3.63
N ASP A 40 9.01 20.37 2.45
CA ASP A 40 8.13 19.83 1.40
C ASP A 40 8.65 18.47 0.90
N ALA A 41 9.96 18.36 0.65
CA ALA A 41 10.58 17.10 0.26
C ALA A 41 10.44 16.02 1.34
N LEU A 42 10.63 16.39 2.62
CA LEU A 42 10.45 15.48 3.74
C LEU A 42 8.98 15.04 3.89
N ALA A 43 8.03 15.96 3.71
CA ALA A 43 6.60 15.66 3.78
C ALA A 43 6.21 14.64 2.70
N ALA A 44 6.62 14.87 1.44
CA ALA A 44 6.36 13.95 0.34
C ALA A 44 6.96 12.55 0.59
N SER A 45 8.21 12.49 1.07
CA SER A 45 8.86 11.22 1.42
C SER A 45 8.14 10.48 2.56
N THR A 46 7.61 11.22 3.53
CA THR A 46 6.89 10.67 4.68
C THR A 46 5.54 10.09 4.24
N GLU A 47 4.78 10.86 3.45
CA GLU A 47 3.50 10.42 2.90
C GLU A 47 3.65 9.13 2.09
N GLN A 48 4.66 9.06 1.22
CA GLN A 48 4.92 7.87 0.42
C GLN A 48 5.31 6.65 1.28
N THR A 49 6.14 6.86 2.31
CA THR A 49 6.49 5.78 3.26
C THR A 49 5.26 5.29 4.01
N GLN A 50 4.38 6.21 4.39
CA GLN A 50 3.13 5.90 5.07
C GLN A 50 2.19 5.09 4.16
N ALA A 51 2.12 5.42 2.87
CA ALA A 51 1.34 4.67 1.89
C ALA A 51 1.83 3.21 1.78
N TYR A 52 3.15 2.98 1.70
CA TYR A 52 3.72 1.63 1.70
C TYR A 52 3.42 0.86 2.99
N ALA A 53 3.54 1.50 4.16
CA ALA A 53 3.24 0.87 5.43
C ALA A 53 1.75 0.50 5.58
N GLN A 54 0.85 1.36 5.09
CA GLN A 54 -0.59 1.10 5.06
C GLN A 54 -0.92 -0.06 4.12
N ALA A 55 -0.40 -0.04 2.88
CA ALA A 55 -0.58 -1.12 1.91
C ALA A 55 -0.07 -2.46 2.44
N HIS A 56 1.15 -2.50 2.99
CA HIS A 56 1.72 -3.70 3.60
C HIS A 56 0.85 -4.22 4.76
N THR A 57 0.40 -3.32 5.65
CA THR A 57 -0.45 -3.70 6.79
C THR A 57 -1.78 -4.27 6.30
N ARG A 58 -2.39 -3.66 5.28
CA ARG A 58 -3.65 -4.11 4.70
C ARG A 58 -3.54 -5.52 4.11
N VAL A 59 -2.48 -5.78 3.34
CA VAL A 59 -2.18 -7.12 2.77
C VAL A 59 -1.99 -8.14 3.89
N ARG A 60 -1.18 -7.80 4.90
CA ARG A 60 -0.90 -8.68 6.04
C ARG A 60 -2.18 -9.05 6.79
N GLU A 61 -3.03 -8.08 7.10
CA GLU A 61 -4.28 -8.31 7.84
C GLU A 61 -5.23 -9.23 7.08
N ASP A 62 -5.37 -9.06 5.77
CA ASP A 62 -6.23 -9.96 4.99
C ASP A 62 -5.67 -11.38 4.94
N LEU A 63 -4.36 -11.54 4.73
CA LEU A 63 -3.71 -12.86 4.71
C LEU A 63 -3.79 -13.57 6.06
N LEU A 64 -3.68 -12.82 7.17
CA LEU A 64 -3.84 -13.36 8.54
C LEU A 64 -5.28 -13.78 8.85
N GLN A 65 -6.27 -13.19 8.16
CA GLN A 65 -7.69 -13.49 8.35
C GLN A 65 -8.22 -14.48 7.32
N TRP A 66 -7.33 -15.11 6.55
CA TRP A 66 -7.68 -16.17 5.62
C TRP A 66 -8.45 -17.30 6.31
N VAL A 67 -9.48 -17.81 5.63
CA VAL A 67 -10.27 -18.96 6.08
C VAL A 67 -10.52 -19.97 4.95
N PRO A 68 -10.60 -21.27 5.25
CA PRO A 68 -10.83 -22.33 4.27
C PRO A 68 -12.31 -22.45 3.87
N ARG A 69 -12.84 -21.45 3.16
CA ARG A 69 -14.25 -21.37 2.73
C ARG A 69 -14.35 -21.07 1.24
N ALA A 70 -15.20 -21.83 0.53
CA ALA A 70 -15.38 -21.66 -0.91
C ALA A 70 -16.27 -20.47 -1.18
N ALA A 71 -15.82 -19.50 -1.99
CA ALA A 71 -16.71 -18.43 -2.42
C ALA A 71 -17.89 -19.02 -3.22
N GLU A 72 -19.13 -18.63 -2.89
CA GLU A 72 -20.35 -19.19 -3.50
C GLU A 72 -20.67 -18.66 -4.91
N SER A 73 -19.69 -18.12 -5.63
CA SER A 73 -19.92 -17.56 -6.98
C SER A 73 -18.85 -17.98 -7.99
N ARG A 74 -19.17 -17.77 -9.27
CA ARG A 74 -18.42 -18.12 -10.50
C ARG A 74 -17.31 -19.18 -10.30
N PRO A 75 -17.63 -20.48 -10.52
CA PRO A 75 -16.76 -21.64 -10.25
C PRO A 75 -15.35 -21.61 -10.88
N VAL A 76 -15.14 -20.77 -11.89
CA VAL A 76 -13.88 -20.70 -12.67
C VAL A 76 -12.95 -19.58 -12.17
N LEU A 77 -13.50 -18.51 -11.60
CA LEU A 77 -12.76 -17.27 -11.32
C LEU A 77 -12.65 -16.95 -9.84
N ASP A 78 -13.58 -17.42 -9.03
CA ASP A 78 -13.54 -17.23 -7.59
C ASP A 78 -12.78 -18.36 -6.90
N PRO A 79 -12.07 -18.05 -5.80
CA PRO A 79 -11.45 -19.10 -5.00
C PRO A 79 -12.54 -20.07 -4.52
N SER A 80 -12.38 -21.35 -4.89
CA SER A 80 -12.95 -22.48 -4.14
C SER A 80 -12.46 -22.41 -2.68
N ALA A 81 -12.76 -23.38 -1.82
CA ALA A 81 -12.33 -23.30 -0.40
C ALA A 81 -10.80 -23.14 -0.19
N SER A 82 -10.04 -23.18 -1.27
CA SER A 82 -8.61 -22.99 -1.41
C SER A 82 -8.20 -21.57 -1.82
N PHE A 83 -7.02 -21.18 -1.36
CA PHE A 83 -6.28 -20.02 -1.88
C PHE A 83 -5.94 -20.21 -3.37
N LEU A 84 -5.97 -19.14 -4.16
CA LEU A 84 -5.53 -19.10 -5.55
C LEU A 84 -4.42 -18.06 -5.73
N GLY A 85 -3.40 -18.38 -6.52
CA GLY A 85 -2.29 -17.46 -6.80
C GLY A 85 -1.75 -17.59 -8.22
N GLY A 86 -1.35 -16.47 -8.84
CA GLY A 86 -0.60 -16.48 -10.11
C GLY A 86 -1.42 -16.40 -11.39
N GLY A 87 -2.26 -15.38 -11.57
CA GLY A 87 -2.83 -15.02 -12.88
C GLY A 87 -3.79 -16.04 -13.50
N ILE A 88 -4.12 -17.13 -12.82
CA ILE A 88 -4.85 -18.21 -13.47
C ILE A 88 -6.29 -17.77 -13.76
N GLY A 89 -6.60 -17.58 -15.04
CA GLY A 89 -7.93 -17.19 -15.53
C GLY A 89 -8.23 -15.69 -15.51
N GLU A 90 -7.33 -14.86 -14.95
CA GLU A 90 -7.46 -13.39 -14.93
C GLU A 90 -6.08 -12.74 -15.05
N ALA A 91 -5.87 -11.97 -16.13
CA ALA A 91 -4.63 -11.22 -16.33
C ALA A 91 -4.43 -10.20 -15.20
N GLY A 92 -3.23 -10.15 -14.64
CA GLY A 92 -2.89 -9.25 -13.53
C GLY A 92 -3.32 -9.76 -12.16
N LEU A 93 -4.06 -10.86 -12.04
CA LEU A 93 -4.37 -11.45 -10.74
C LEU A 93 -3.10 -11.93 -10.03
N LEU A 94 -2.83 -11.41 -8.85
CA LEU A 94 -1.71 -11.84 -8.03
C LEU A 94 -2.14 -13.03 -7.16
N PHE A 95 -3.19 -12.86 -6.37
CA PHE A 95 -3.79 -13.90 -5.56
C PHE A 95 -5.22 -13.55 -5.13
N ALA A 96 -6.00 -14.58 -4.83
CA ALA A 96 -7.38 -14.45 -4.36
C ALA A 96 -7.70 -15.50 -3.29
N PHE A 97 -8.50 -15.10 -2.30
CA PHE A 97 -8.93 -15.96 -1.21
C PHE A 97 -10.15 -15.42 -0.48
N VAL A 98 -10.70 -16.21 0.46
CA VAL A 98 -11.76 -15.79 1.37
C VAL A 98 -11.16 -15.50 2.74
N ARG A 99 -11.58 -14.40 3.36
CA ARG A 99 -11.24 -14.04 4.74
C ARG A 99 -12.48 -13.85 5.58
N ASP A 100 -12.32 -14.05 6.88
CA ASP A 100 -13.35 -13.66 7.85
C ASP A 100 -13.45 -12.13 7.95
N GLY A 101 -14.65 -11.61 8.16
CA GLY A 101 -14.91 -10.16 8.28
C GLY A 101 -14.86 -9.68 9.72
N TRP A 102 -15.60 -8.61 9.99
CA TRP A 102 -15.85 -8.22 11.38
C TRP A 102 -16.64 -9.31 12.10
N THR A 103 -16.15 -9.69 13.28
CA THR A 103 -16.86 -10.50 14.26
C THR A 103 -18.28 -9.94 14.43
N ASN A 104 -19.31 -10.76 14.20
CA ASN A 104 -20.71 -10.43 14.47
C ASN A 104 -21.00 -10.68 15.96
N PRO A 105 -20.81 -9.68 16.86
CA PRO A 105 -20.90 -9.90 18.29
C PRO A 105 -22.39 -9.88 18.64
N GLY A 106 -23.01 -11.06 18.75
CA GLY A 106 -24.42 -11.22 19.07
C GLY A 106 -25.25 -12.04 18.09
N LEU A 107 -24.65 -12.56 17.00
CA LEU A 107 -25.33 -13.40 15.99
C LEU A 107 -26.63 -12.79 15.45
N THR A 108 -26.77 -11.46 15.50
CA THR A 108 -28.05 -10.78 15.24
C THR A 108 -28.30 -10.61 13.74
N GLU A 109 -27.23 -10.55 12.94
CA GLU A 109 -27.30 -10.55 11.48
C GLU A 109 -27.16 -11.97 10.92
N GLU A 110 -28.05 -12.37 9.99
CA GLU A 110 -27.97 -13.65 9.24
C GLU A 110 -26.85 -13.69 8.19
N ARG A 111 -26.15 -12.57 7.97
CA ARG A 111 -25.10 -12.47 6.95
C ARG A 111 -23.78 -13.06 7.45
N SER A 112 -23.21 -13.97 6.65
CA SER A 112 -21.85 -14.44 6.82
C SER A 112 -20.90 -13.26 6.67
N GLY A 113 -20.11 -12.94 7.72
CA GLY A 113 -19.13 -11.85 7.69
C GLY A 113 -17.99 -12.07 6.69
N LEU A 114 -18.00 -13.14 5.91
CA LEU A 114 -16.93 -13.49 4.99
C LEU A 114 -16.83 -12.52 3.81
N PHE A 115 -15.59 -12.25 3.40
CA PHE A 115 -15.29 -11.46 2.21
C PHE A 115 -14.39 -12.25 1.26
N ALA A 116 -14.73 -12.22 -0.03
CA ALA A 116 -13.81 -12.62 -1.08
C ALA A 116 -12.89 -11.43 -1.41
N VAL A 117 -11.59 -11.68 -1.39
CA VAL A 117 -10.54 -10.68 -1.63
C VAL A 117 -9.67 -11.12 -2.80
N ARG A 118 -9.36 -10.18 -3.70
CA ARG A 118 -8.40 -10.36 -4.79
C ARG A 118 -7.39 -9.24 -4.75
N TYR A 119 -6.13 -9.58 -4.98
CA TYR A 119 -5.07 -8.63 -5.23
C TYR A 119 -4.73 -8.70 -6.72
N VAL A 120 -4.80 -7.56 -7.40
CA VAL A 120 -4.63 -7.44 -8.84
C VAL A 120 -3.62 -6.34 -9.12
N PHE A 121 -2.73 -6.59 -10.07
CA PHE A 121 -1.85 -5.58 -10.65
C PHE A 121 -2.40 -5.18 -12.02
N GLU A 122 -2.79 -3.91 -12.15
CA GLU A 122 -3.39 -3.40 -13.38
C GLU A 122 -3.05 -1.92 -13.58
N ASN A 123 -2.62 -1.54 -14.79
CA ASN A 123 -2.32 -0.16 -15.16
C ASN A 123 -1.34 0.54 -14.19
N GLY A 124 -0.28 -0.16 -13.77
CA GLY A 124 0.75 0.37 -12.87
C GLY A 124 0.29 0.56 -11.43
N ARG A 125 -0.78 -0.13 -11.01
CA ARG A 125 -1.38 -0.02 -9.67
C ARG A 125 -1.54 -1.38 -9.02
N LEU A 126 -1.28 -1.44 -7.71
CA LEU A 126 -1.66 -2.57 -6.87
C LEU A 126 -3.07 -2.30 -6.32
N ILE A 127 -4.02 -3.13 -6.74
CA ILE A 127 -5.44 -2.97 -6.44
C ILE A 127 -5.91 -4.14 -5.58
N ARG A 128 -6.62 -3.81 -4.51
CA ARG A 128 -7.34 -4.75 -3.66
C ARG A 128 -8.82 -4.70 -4.02
N ARG A 129 -9.35 -5.81 -4.54
CA ARG A 129 -10.76 -5.97 -4.90
C ARG A 129 -11.47 -6.78 -3.84
N THR A 130 -12.61 -6.30 -3.34
CA THR A 130 -13.38 -7.01 -2.31
C THR A 130 -14.87 -7.09 -2.57
N ARG A 131 -15.48 -8.20 -2.16
CA ARG A 131 -16.94 -8.35 -2.16
C ARG A 131 -17.42 -9.22 -1.00
N PRO A 132 -18.65 -9.00 -0.49
CA PRO A 132 -19.27 -9.90 0.48
C PRO A 132 -19.47 -11.32 -0.08
N PHE A 133 -19.40 -12.32 0.80
CA PHE A 133 -19.49 -13.75 0.44
C PHE A 133 -20.92 -14.25 0.17
N ALA A 134 -21.92 -13.75 0.90
CA ALA A 134 -23.25 -14.37 1.01
C ALA A 134 -24.39 -13.60 0.31
N ASP A 135 -24.10 -12.69 -0.63
CA ASP A 135 -25.16 -11.88 -1.24
C ASP A 135 -25.09 -11.87 -2.78
N PRO A 136 -25.84 -12.76 -3.47
CA PRO A 136 -26.02 -12.68 -4.92
C PRO A 136 -26.99 -11.58 -5.36
N LEU A 137 -27.66 -10.88 -4.43
CA LEU A 137 -28.66 -9.85 -4.71
C LEU A 137 -28.13 -8.42 -4.52
N PHE A 138 -27.10 -8.22 -3.69
CA PHE A 138 -26.44 -6.93 -3.48
C PHE A 138 -25.07 -6.87 -4.15
N ASN A 139 -25.10 -6.46 -5.43
CA ASN A 139 -23.99 -5.86 -6.18
C ASN A 139 -22.92 -6.86 -6.67
N ASP A 140 -23.03 -7.24 -7.94
CA ASP A 140 -22.08 -8.09 -8.69
C ASP A 140 -20.71 -7.40 -8.97
N TYR A 141 -20.40 -6.31 -8.24
CA TYR A 141 -19.23 -5.48 -8.44
C TYR A 141 -18.31 -5.54 -7.22
N PHE A 142 -17.06 -5.91 -7.45
CA PHE A 142 -16.01 -5.73 -6.47
C PHE A 142 -15.88 -4.25 -6.10
N ARG A 143 -15.64 -3.99 -4.81
CA ARG A 143 -15.11 -2.71 -4.33
C ARG A 143 -13.60 -2.74 -4.53
N ASP A 144 -13.14 -1.86 -5.42
CA ASP A 144 -11.73 -1.68 -5.71
C ASP A 144 -11.13 -0.61 -4.79
N GLU A 145 -10.02 -0.95 -4.17
CA GLU A 145 -9.20 -0.09 -3.31
C GLU A 145 -7.80 -0.07 -3.90
N VAL A 146 -7.35 1.10 -4.36
CA VAL A 146 -5.98 1.26 -4.85
C VAL A 146 -5.05 1.38 -3.65
N LEU A 147 -4.12 0.43 -3.51
CA LEU A 147 -3.18 0.41 -2.40
C LEU A 147 -1.90 1.18 -2.71
N LEU A 148 -1.42 1.06 -3.95
CA LEU A 148 -0.22 1.72 -4.45
C LEU A 148 -0.39 2.06 -5.93
N GLU A 149 0.22 3.17 -6.35
CA GLU A 149 0.27 3.64 -7.73
C GLU A 149 1.73 3.94 -8.13
N GLY A 150 1.99 4.11 -9.44
CA GLY A 150 3.34 4.40 -9.94
C GLY A 150 4.28 3.20 -9.86
N LEU A 151 3.73 2.01 -10.15
CA LEU A 151 4.47 0.76 -10.14
C LEU A 151 4.76 0.30 -11.57
N ASP A 152 5.99 -0.14 -11.81
CA ASP A 152 6.39 -0.78 -13.07
C ASP A 152 5.88 -2.22 -13.14
N ASP A 153 5.92 -2.94 -12.01
CA ASP A 153 5.56 -4.35 -11.93
C ASP A 153 5.21 -4.77 -10.50
N VAL A 154 4.32 -5.75 -10.37
CA VAL A 154 4.05 -6.47 -9.13
C VAL A 154 3.79 -7.93 -9.45
N TYR A 155 4.47 -8.84 -8.74
CA TYR A 155 4.19 -10.26 -8.84
C TYR A 155 4.25 -10.94 -7.47
N ALA A 156 3.49 -12.03 -7.35
CA ALA A 156 3.45 -12.86 -6.16
C ALA A 156 4.18 -14.18 -6.39
N GLU A 157 4.79 -14.68 -5.32
CA GLU A 157 5.35 -16.01 -5.23
C GLU A 157 4.82 -16.71 -3.98
N PHE A 158 4.67 -18.01 -4.08
CA PHE A 158 4.02 -18.84 -3.07
C PHE A 158 4.97 -19.92 -2.60
N ASN A 159 5.10 -20.07 -1.29
CA ASN A 159 5.97 -21.09 -0.71
C ASN A 159 5.34 -22.49 -0.86
N GLN A 160 6.06 -23.42 -1.48
CA GLN A 160 5.74 -24.84 -1.58
C GLN A 160 6.87 -25.65 -0.94
N GLY A 161 6.97 -25.58 0.39
CA GLY A 161 8.05 -26.22 1.13
C GLY A 161 9.39 -25.55 0.86
N GLN A 162 10.26 -26.23 0.11
CA GLN A 162 11.62 -25.73 -0.22
C GLN A 162 11.65 -24.80 -1.45
N LEU A 163 10.55 -24.71 -2.19
CA LEU A 163 10.48 -23.95 -3.44
C LEU A 163 9.52 -22.77 -3.31
N TRP A 164 9.77 -21.76 -4.15
CA TRP A 164 8.85 -20.65 -4.39
C TRP A 164 8.39 -20.71 -5.84
N THR A 165 7.08 -20.65 -6.03
CA THR A 165 6.45 -20.74 -7.36
C THR A 165 5.63 -19.49 -7.64
N ARG A 166 5.45 -19.13 -8.91
CA ARG A 166 4.60 -18.01 -9.34
C ARG A 166 3.11 -18.35 -9.36
N GLU A 167 2.76 -19.62 -9.22
CA GLU A 167 1.38 -20.09 -9.25
C GLU A 167 1.08 -20.93 -8.03
N TRP A 168 -0.13 -20.76 -7.49
CA TRP A 168 -0.65 -21.58 -6.41
C TRP A 168 -2.07 -22.04 -6.71
N ARG A 169 -2.26 -23.36 -6.68
CA ARG A 169 -3.57 -24.01 -6.67
C ARG A 169 -3.53 -25.19 -5.72
N ALA A 170 -4.53 -25.29 -4.85
CA ALA A 170 -4.78 -26.54 -4.15
C ALA A 170 -5.25 -27.59 -5.16
N THR A 171 -4.71 -28.78 -5.08
CA THR A 171 -5.20 -29.96 -5.80
C THR A 171 -5.94 -30.88 -4.83
N PRO A 172 -6.89 -31.72 -5.29
CA PRO A 172 -7.56 -32.70 -4.42
C PRO A 172 -6.58 -33.65 -3.69
N GLU A 173 -5.37 -33.79 -4.23
CA GLU A 173 -4.31 -34.66 -3.72
C GLU A 173 -3.39 -33.95 -2.71
N THR A 174 -3.47 -32.62 -2.59
CA THR A 174 -2.66 -31.86 -1.64
C THR A 174 -3.47 -31.54 -0.38
N PRO A 175 -2.97 -31.90 0.82
CA PRO A 175 -3.63 -31.56 2.08
C PRO A 175 -3.50 -30.07 2.41
N ILE A 176 -2.68 -29.33 1.67
CA ILE A 176 -2.40 -27.91 1.91
C ILE A 176 -3.24 -27.05 0.96
N ILE A 177 -4.28 -26.41 1.50
CA ILE A 177 -5.24 -25.59 0.73
C ILE A 177 -4.86 -24.11 0.61
N ALA A 178 -3.78 -23.68 1.27
CA ALA A 178 -3.20 -22.34 1.19
C ALA A 178 -1.67 -22.37 1.40
N PRO A 179 -0.90 -21.48 0.75
CA PRO A 179 0.54 -21.45 0.90
C PRO A 179 0.93 -21.06 2.34
N PRO A 180 1.95 -21.68 2.95
CA PRO A 180 2.45 -21.24 4.26
C PRO A 180 2.92 -19.78 4.28
N ALA A 181 3.43 -19.31 3.13
CA ALA A 181 3.88 -17.94 2.97
C ALA A 181 3.63 -17.42 1.56
N VAL A 182 3.34 -16.12 1.46
CA VAL A 182 3.23 -15.36 0.22
C VAL A 182 4.35 -14.33 0.22
N ARG A 183 5.08 -14.25 -0.89
CA ARG A 183 6.05 -13.20 -1.15
C ARG A 183 5.49 -12.31 -2.25
N LEU A 184 5.40 -11.01 -1.97
CA LEU A 184 4.98 -10.00 -2.93
C LEU A 184 6.18 -9.16 -3.30
N VAL A 185 6.55 -9.16 -4.58
CA VAL A 185 7.62 -8.32 -5.11
C VAL A 185 6.96 -7.11 -5.77
N VAL A 186 7.25 -5.93 -5.23
CA VAL A 186 6.69 -4.64 -5.67
C VAL A 186 7.82 -3.82 -6.29
N ARG A 187 7.67 -3.41 -7.55
CA ARG A 187 8.66 -2.58 -8.26
C ARG A 187 8.09 -1.19 -8.55
N PRO A 188 8.41 -0.18 -7.73
CA PRO A 188 8.07 1.21 -8.04
C PRO A 188 8.91 1.75 -9.21
N SER A 189 8.39 2.74 -9.94
CA SER A 189 9.09 3.32 -11.09
C SER A 189 10.35 4.15 -10.74
N ASP A 190 10.40 4.71 -9.53
CA ASP A 190 11.43 5.68 -9.10
C ASP A 190 12.33 5.16 -7.96
N LYS A 191 12.10 3.93 -7.49
CA LYS A 191 12.72 3.37 -6.29
C LYS A 191 13.17 1.93 -6.49
N PRO A 192 14.08 1.41 -5.64
CA PRO A 192 14.44 0.00 -5.66
C PRO A 192 13.21 -0.88 -5.41
N GLU A 193 13.29 -2.11 -5.95
CA GLU A 193 12.29 -3.12 -5.68
C GLU A 193 12.17 -3.43 -4.18
N MET A 194 10.96 -3.75 -3.75
CA MET A 194 10.66 -4.15 -2.39
C MET A 194 10.09 -5.56 -2.37
N ILE A 195 10.57 -6.34 -1.42
CA ILE A 195 10.10 -7.71 -1.21
C ILE A 195 9.37 -7.76 0.11
N TRP A 196 8.06 -8.02 0.07
CA TRP A 196 7.23 -8.24 1.24
C TRP A 196 6.97 -9.72 1.41
N MET A 197 7.14 -10.24 2.61
CA MET A 197 6.91 -11.65 2.92
C MET A 197 5.90 -11.77 4.04
N PHE A 198 4.82 -12.49 3.77
CA PHE A 198 3.69 -12.67 4.65
C PHE A 198 3.52 -14.14 4.98
N LEU A 199 3.33 -14.44 6.26
CA LEU A 199 2.95 -15.77 6.73
C LEU A 199 1.42 -15.85 6.77
N LEU A 200 0.89 -17.01 6.39
CA LEU A 200 -0.53 -17.30 6.56
C LEU A 200 -0.72 -18.14 7.83
N PRO A 201 -1.91 -18.09 8.47
CA PRO A 201 -2.20 -18.91 9.64
C PRO A 201 -1.94 -20.39 9.36
N ALA A 202 -1.35 -21.08 10.34
CA ALA A 202 -1.14 -22.53 10.30
C ALA A 202 -2.50 -23.24 10.41
N GLY A 203 -3.24 -23.27 9.31
CA GLY A 203 -4.58 -23.87 9.21
C GLY A 203 -4.94 -24.28 7.79
N GLY A 204 -3.96 -24.25 6.87
CA GLY A 204 -4.11 -24.78 5.53
C GLY A 204 -3.92 -26.29 5.44
N ALA A 205 -3.54 -26.99 6.50
CA ALA A 205 -3.54 -28.44 6.56
C ALA A 205 -4.86 -28.91 7.17
N ILE A 206 -5.55 -29.80 6.48
CA ILE A 206 -6.73 -30.51 6.99
C ILE A 206 -6.31 -31.47 8.10
#